data_AF-X0WVT6-F1
#
_entry.id   AF-X0WVT6-F1
#
_cell.length_a   1.000
_cell.length_b   1.000
_cell.length_c   1.000
_cell.angle_alpha   90.00
_cell.angle_beta   90.00
_cell.angle_gamma   90.00
#
_symmetry.space_group_name_H-M   'P 1'
#
loop_
_entity.id
_entity.type
_entity.pdbx_description
1 polymer ?
#
loop_
_entity_poly.entity_id
_entity_poly.type
_entity_poly.pdbx_seq_one_letter_code
_entity_poly.pdbx_strand_id
1 'polypeptide(L)' 'MHKVVLLRHGQSTWNKENRFTGWTDVDLSPQGV' A
#
# COMPACT_ATOMS: atom_id res chain seq x y z
N MET A 1 -3.36 29.44 -7.93
CA MET A 1 -4.04 28.55 -6.96
C MET A 1 -3.36 27.19 -7.05
N HIS A 2 -2.89 26.62 -5.94
CA HIS A 2 -2.18 25.33 -5.97
C HIS A 2 -2.97 24.28 -5.19
N LYS A 3 -3.05 23.07 -5.75
CA LYS A 3 -3.69 21.91 -5.13
C LYS A 3 -2.66 20.79 -5.03
N VAL A 4 -2.51 20.23 -3.84
CA VAL A 4 -1.66 19.07 -3.57
C VAL A 4 -2.57 17.91 -3.21
N VAL A 5 -2.29 16.74 -3.77
CA VAL A 5 -3.01 15.48 -3.49
C VAL A 5 -1.99 14.46 -3.01
N LEU A 6 -2.27 13.84 -1.87
CA LEU A 6 -1.48 12.75 -1.30
C LEU A 6 -2.32 11.49 -1.33
N LEU A 7 -1.71 10.37 -1.73
CA LEU A 7 -2.36 9.07 -1.80
C LEU A 7 -1.39 8.00 -1.29
N ARG A 8 -1.91 7.04 -0.53
CA ARG A 8 -1.16 5.84 -0.12
C ARG A 8 -1.32 4.75 -1.17
N HIS A 9 -0.34 3.86 -1.28
CA HIS A 9 -0.46 2.61 -2.04
C HIS A 9 -1.68 1.78 -1.61
N GLY A 10 -2.16 0.90 -2.50
CA GLY A 10 -3.26 -0.03 -2.22
C GLY A 10 -2.90 -1.10 -1.19
N GLN A 11 -3.87 -1.94 -0.82
CA GLN A 11 -3.63 -3.03 0.13
C GLN A 11 -2.53 -3.97 -0.37
N SER A 12 -1.44 -4.14 0.38
CA SER A 12 -0.42 -5.16 0.09
C SER A 12 -0.83 -6.55 0.58
N THR A 13 -0.17 -7.59 0.08
CA THR A 13 -0.29 -8.97 0.59
C THR A 13 -0.04 -9.04 2.10
N TRP A 14 0.97 -8.33 2.61
CA TRP A 14 1.28 -8.32 4.05
C TRP A 14 0.30 -7.49 4.88
N ASN A 15 -0.32 -6.45 4.31
CA ASN A 15 -1.42 -5.76 5.00
C ASN A 15 -2.62 -6.69 5.18
N LYS A 16 -2.95 -7.50 4.16
CA LYS A 16 -4.00 -8.52 4.25
C LYS A 16 -3.70 -9.58 5.32
N GLU A 17 -2.43 -9.93 5.48
CA GLU A 17 -1.95 -10.91 6.48
C GLU A 17 -1.71 -10.30 7.88
N ASN A 18 -1.96 -9.01 8.09
CA ASN A 18 -1.62 -8.28 9.33
C ASN A 18 -0.14 -8.41 9.73
N ARG A 19 0.76 -8.40 8.76
CA ARG A 19 2.22 -8.47 8.96
C ARG A 19 2.85 -7.09 8.80
N PHE A 20 3.93 -6.87 9.54
CA PHE A 20 4.73 -5.66 9.41
C PHE A 20 5.64 -5.74 8.17
N THR A 21 5.45 -4.86 7.19
CA THR A 21 6.22 -4.84 5.92
C THR A 21 7.64 -4.33 6.08
N GLY A 22 7.82 -3.24 6.84
CA GLY A 22 9.12 -2.57 6.94
C GLY A 22 9.61 -2.12 5.56
N TRP A 23 10.81 -2.57 5.20
CA TRP A 23 11.50 -2.22 3.95
C TRP A 23 11.41 -3.36 2.92
N THR A 24 10.63 -4.40 3.21
CA THR A 24 10.47 -5.54 2.31
C THR A 24 9.62 -5.11 1.12
N ASP A 25 10.10 -5.40 -0.09
CA ASP A 25 9.34 -5.19 -1.30
C ASP A 25 8.26 -6.26 -1.44
N VAL A 26 6.99 -5.86 -1.35
CA VAL A 26 5.83 -6.77 -1.34
C VAL A 26 4.79 -6.30 -2.34
N ASP A 27 4.20 -7.26 -3.04
CA ASP A 27 3.17 -6.98 -4.04
C ASP A 27 1.86 -6.47 -3.42
N LEU A 28 1.08 -5.79 -4.26
CA LEU A 28 -0.32 -5.46 -3.98
C LEU A 28 -1.17 -6.73 -4.00
N SER A 29 -2.18 -6.78 -3.13
CA SER A 29 -3.22 -7.80 -3.22
C SER A 29 -4.16 -7.49 -4.39
N PRO A 30 -5.01 -8.45 -4.85
CA PRO A 30 -6.04 -8.15 -5.84
C PRO A 30 -7.04 -7.07 -5.42
N GLN A 31 -7.14 -6.74 -4.12
CA GLN A 31 -7.93 -5.62 -3.62
C GLN A 31 -7.18 -4.28 -3.70
N GLY A 32 -5.84 -4.33 -3.74
CA GLY A 32 -4.98 -3.14 -3.81
C GLY A 32 -4.64 -2.69 -5.22
N VAL A 33 -4.82 -3.56 -6.22
CA VAL A 33 -4.76 -3.24 -7.66
C VAL A 33 -6.05 -2.53 -8.07
#